data_AF-A0A3M8EU59-F1
#
_entry.id   AF-A0A3M8EU59-F1
#
_cell.length_a   1.000
_cell.length_b   1.000
_cell.length_c   1.000
_cell.angle_alpha   90.00
_cell.angle_beta   90.00
_cell.angle_gamma   90.00
#
_symmetry.space_group_name_H-M   'P 1'
#
loop_
_entity.id
_entity.type
_entity.pdbx_description
1 polymer ?
#
loop_
_entity_poly.entity_id
_entity_poly.type
_entity_poly.pdbx_seq_one_letter_code
_entity_poly.pdbx_strand_id
1 'polypeptide(L)'
;MKKQALKTLVAAAAVLSTAAIAQAATVDINVYGASAQYLFWNDAADNFLLSKGCSNVVQAEDSSKKHGITSGKACSGFGGNDVIIRYSAKASYESVRSLKGTSNPDSCPNAFQRKMADSVTAPNTLTCQTVTLGASDVAGEAFVQESHGKQFGPRGGNNVDIVLAGEDASGLTPYNPLVVPFGFFVNNAVTAKKCTTAAGALAGEYCASDADCGGVAGSCGAPSTIDNITRLQAVNIFSGYATNWSDFGGYFTAQPIVACLRHAGSGTAAALDFSVMRGNGWGNVIASFESPGAIWFNEGSSDLMKCVNGNIGSGTGSAIGAIGYADADQAVGTAGTSQNVKAVKYNGHYGTRYNLRNGAYDFWTTQWIYEDSARTTTAQRPVVDALVAFASSPANVPSTKAKHWATKDEMKFFKSSETEYPFLLGATNPQTP
;
A
#
# COMPACT_ATOMS: atom_id res chain seq x y z
N MET A 1 82.60 -24.80 -44.77
CA MET A 1 82.49 -24.22 -43.42
C MET A 1 81.33 -23.23 -43.41
N LYS A 2 80.34 -23.49 -42.53
CA LYS A 2 79.18 -22.64 -42.26
C LYS A 2 79.60 -21.32 -41.60
N LYS A 3 78.90 -20.23 -41.88
CA LYS A 3 78.41 -19.29 -40.85
C LYS A 3 77.31 -18.37 -41.40
N GLN A 4 76.10 -18.61 -40.90
CA GLN A 4 74.93 -17.76 -40.95
C GLN A 4 75.15 -16.52 -40.07
N ALA A 5 74.52 -15.38 -40.40
CA ALA A 5 73.94 -14.47 -39.42
C ALA A 5 72.97 -13.49 -40.09
N LEU A 6 71.69 -13.86 -39.98
CA LEU A 6 70.49 -13.09 -40.25
C LEU A 6 70.43 -11.87 -39.31
N LYS A 7 70.27 -10.65 -39.83
CA LYS A 7 69.98 -9.44 -39.03
C LYS A 7 68.56 -8.95 -39.33
N THR A 8 67.65 -9.50 -38.54
CA THR A 8 66.49 -8.90 -37.86
C THR A 8 65.94 -7.56 -38.39
N LEU A 9 64.77 -7.67 -39.02
CA LEU A 9 63.79 -6.61 -39.27
C LEU A 9 63.05 -6.34 -37.95
N VAL A 10 63.21 -5.15 -37.36
CA VAL A 10 62.40 -4.69 -36.23
C VAL A 10 61.15 -4.03 -36.81
N ALA A 11 60.07 -4.81 -36.94
CA ALA A 11 58.74 -4.27 -37.13
C ALA A 11 58.23 -3.81 -35.75
N ALA A 12 58.19 -2.50 -35.53
CA ALA A 12 57.54 -1.90 -34.39
C ALA A 12 56.02 -2.11 -34.52
N ALA A 13 55.51 -3.20 -33.94
CA ALA A 13 54.10 -3.35 -33.63
C ALA A 13 53.77 -2.40 -32.47
N ALA A 14 53.44 -1.15 -32.79
CA ALA A 14 52.71 -0.29 -31.87
C ALA A 14 51.31 -0.89 -31.70
N VAL A 15 51.18 -1.78 -30.73
CA VAL A 15 49.89 -2.28 -30.27
C VAL A 15 49.13 -1.08 -29.71
N LEU A 16 48.15 -0.65 -30.50
CA LEU A 16 47.11 0.30 -30.14
C LEU A 16 46.38 -0.24 -28.90
N SER A 17 46.87 0.11 -27.71
CA SER A 17 46.16 -0.12 -26.44
C SER A 17 45.04 0.91 -26.34
N THR A 18 44.04 0.79 -27.22
CA THR A 18 42.74 1.39 -26.95
C THR A 18 42.19 0.69 -25.73
N ALA A 19 42.40 1.30 -24.55
CA ALA A 19 41.63 0.98 -23.37
C ALA A 19 40.16 1.15 -23.75
N ALA A 20 39.52 0.04 -24.11
CA ALA A 20 38.07 0.00 -24.24
C ALA A 20 37.57 0.34 -22.84
N ILE A 21 37.12 1.59 -22.67
CA ILE A 21 36.39 2.00 -21.49
C ILE A 21 35.15 1.12 -21.51
N ALA A 22 35.15 0.04 -20.74
CA ALA A 22 34.00 -0.83 -20.58
C ALA A 22 32.88 0.08 -20.07
N GLN A 23 31.95 0.45 -20.96
CA GLN A 23 30.80 1.23 -20.54
C GLN A 23 30.01 0.37 -19.55
N ALA A 24 29.67 0.96 -18.41
CA ALA A 24 28.81 0.36 -17.42
C ALA A 24 27.53 -0.14 -18.10
N ALA A 25 27.17 -1.41 -17.89
CA ALA A 25 25.88 -1.89 -18.36
C ALA A 25 24.77 -1.19 -17.56
N THR A 26 23.63 -0.96 -18.18
CA THR A 26 22.43 -0.48 -17.47
C THR A 26 21.60 -1.68 -17.02
N VAL A 27 21.19 -1.67 -15.75
CA VAL A 27 20.31 -2.67 -15.15
C VAL A 27 19.00 -2.01 -14.77
N ASP A 28 17.92 -2.40 -15.45
CA ASP A 28 16.57 -1.91 -15.17
C ASP A 28 15.84 -2.86 -14.20
N ILE A 29 15.30 -2.31 -13.11
CA ILE A 29 14.37 -2.98 -12.21
C ILE A 29 13.03 -2.26 -12.29
N ASN A 30 12.01 -2.95 -12.80
CA ASN A 30 10.71 -2.37 -13.04
C ASN A 30 9.68 -3.00 -12.10
N VAL A 31 9.20 -2.23 -11.14
CA VAL A 31 8.26 -2.67 -10.11
C VAL A 31 6.85 -2.18 -10.44
N TYR A 32 5.87 -3.08 -10.43
CA TYR A 32 4.50 -2.78 -10.86
C TYR A 32 3.47 -3.35 -9.90
N GLY A 33 2.49 -2.52 -9.49
CA GLY A 33 1.35 -2.97 -8.67
C GLY A 33 1.02 -2.01 -7.53
N ALA A 34 0.88 -2.52 -6.31
CA ALA A 34 0.29 -1.82 -5.16
C ALA A 34 0.79 -0.38 -4.94
N SER A 35 -0.15 0.54 -4.74
CA SER A 35 0.13 1.95 -4.50
C SER A 35 0.90 2.21 -3.21
N ALA A 36 0.69 1.39 -2.17
CA ALA A 36 1.44 1.51 -0.93
C ALA A 36 2.94 1.31 -1.19
N GLN A 37 3.32 0.25 -1.90
CA GLN A 37 4.72 -0.02 -2.23
C GLN A 37 5.32 1.02 -3.18
N TYR A 38 4.52 1.59 -4.10
CA TYR A 38 4.99 2.73 -4.88
C TYR A 38 5.49 3.87 -3.97
N LEU A 39 4.74 4.24 -2.93
CA LEU A 39 5.16 5.30 -2.00
C LEU A 39 6.42 4.92 -1.23
N PHE A 40 6.51 3.67 -0.75
CA PHE A 40 7.72 3.20 -0.07
C PHE A 40 8.94 3.31 -0.97
N TRP A 41 8.84 2.78 -2.19
CA TRP A 41 9.98 2.69 -3.09
C TRP A 41 10.37 4.03 -3.68
N ASN A 42 9.40 4.91 -3.94
CA ASN A 42 9.69 6.29 -4.30
C ASN A 42 10.47 6.98 -3.18
N ASP A 43 10.12 6.77 -1.91
CA ASP A 43 10.85 7.39 -0.79
C ASP A 43 12.19 6.70 -0.45
N ALA A 44 12.40 5.45 -0.88
CA ALA A 44 13.53 4.62 -0.47
C ALA A 44 14.62 4.39 -1.54
N ALA A 45 14.29 4.56 -2.83
CA ALA A 45 15.16 4.15 -3.93
C ALA A 45 16.47 4.93 -4.00
N ASP A 46 16.46 6.21 -3.67
CA ASP A 46 17.66 7.04 -3.64
C ASP A 46 18.66 6.57 -2.57
N ASN A 47 18.17 6.36 -1.34
CA ASN A 47 18.93 5.84 -0.22
C ASN A 47 19.44 4.42 -0.49
N PHE A 48 18.62 3.59 -1.14
CA PHE A 48 19.06 2.29 -1.61
C PHE A 48 20.24 2.41 -2.56
N LEU A 49 20.14 3.19 -3.64
CA LEU A 49 21.21 3.32 -4.63
C LEU A 49 22.48 3.95 -4.03
N LEU A 50 22.34 4.96 -3.18
CA LEU A 50 23.47 5.54 -2.43
C LEU A 50 24.14 4.49 -1.54
N SER A 51 23.37 3.64 -0.83
CA SER A 51 23.92 2.56 0.00
C SER A 51 24.68 1.49 -0.79
N LYS A 52 24.49 1.45 -2.11
CA LYS A 52 25.18 0.54 -3.04
C LYS A 52 26.31 1.22 -3.81
N GLY A 53 26.72 2.41 -3.37
CA GLY A 53 27.84 3.14 -3.94
C GLY A 53 27.56 3.71 -5.32
N CYS A 54 26.29 3.96 -5.66
CA CYS A 54 25.94 4.69 -6.86
C CYS A 54 26.29 6.17 -6.73
N SER A 55 26.79 6.76 -7.81
CA SER A 55 26.98 8.20 -8.00
C SER A 55 25.83 8.79 -8.81
N ASN A 56 25.69 10.13 -8.82
CA ASN A 56 24.68 10.84 -9.63
C ASN A 56 23.26 10.27 -9.48
N VAL A 57 22.84 9.99 -8.24
CA VAL A 57 21.51 9.47 -7.97
C VAL A 57 20.48 10.58 -8.22
N VAL A 58 19.60 10.36 -9.19
CA VAL A 58 18.55 11.31 -9.59
C VAL A 58 17.21 10.59 -9.57
N GLN A 59 16.20 11.25 -9.01
CA GLN A 59 14.84 10.77 -8.94
C GLN A 59 13.89 11.73 -9.65
N ALA A 60 12.83 11.18 -10.24
CA ALA A 60 11.71 11.95 -10.76
C ALA A 60 10.39 11.19 -10.61
N GLU A 61 9.29 11.92 -10.56
CA GLU A 61 7.92 11.39 -10.56
C GLU A 61 7.09 12.07 -11.65
N ASP A 62 6.08 11.35 -12.15
CA ASP A 62 5.13 11.92 -13.08
C ASP A 62 4.13 12.83 -12.36
N SER A 63 3.44 13.67 -13.13
CA SER A 63 2.46 14.63 -12.59
C SER A 63 1.26 13.96 -11.89
N SER A 64 0.94 12.70 -12.23
CA SER A 64 -0.14 11.97 -11.58
C SER A 64 0.29 11.31 -10.26
N LYS A 65 1.59 11.27 -9.95
CA LYS A 65 2.18 10.57 -8.80
C LYS A 65 1.79 9.09 -8.78
N LYS A 66 1.77 8.48 -9.96
CA LYS A 66 1.53 7.04 -10.15
C LYS A 66 2.73 6.36 -10.79
N HIS A 67 3.68 7.12 -11.34
CA HIS A 67 4.90 6.61 -11.96
C HIS A 67 6.11 7.34 -11.37
N GLY A 68 7.10 6.56 -10.96
CA GLY A 68 8.34 7.06 -10.37
C GLY A 68 9.53 6.39 -11.02
N ILE A 69 10.65 7.10 -11.08
CA ILE A 69 11.91 6.59 -11.60
C ILE A 69 13.08 7.16 -10.80
N THR A 70 14.01 6.29 -10.43
CA THR A 70 15.28 6.66 -9.80
C THR A 70 16.42 6.03 -10.60
N SER A 71 17.43 6.81 -10.95
CA SER A 71 18.63 6.34 -11.64
C SER A 71 19.87 6.63 -10.81
N GLY A 72 20.75 5.65 -10.69
CA GLY A 72 22.08 5.77 -10.10
C GLY A 72 23.14 5.28 -11.08
N LYS A 73 24.30 5.93 -11.07
CA LYS A 73 25.39 5.70 -12.02
C LYS A 73 26.59 5.05 -11.37
N ALA A 74 27.29 4.19 -12.12
CA ALA A 74 28.54 3.57 -11.68
C ALA A 74 28.47 2.91 -10.28
N CYS A 75 27.40 2.15 -10.02
CA CYS A 75 27.12 1.56 -8.72
C CYS A 75 28.14 0.47 -8.36
N SER A 76 29.06 0.77 -7.43
CA SER A 76 30.15 -0.16 -7.06
C SER A 76 29.63 -1.47 -6.48
N GLY A 77 28.51 -1.44 -5.75
CA GLY A 77 27.82 -2.63 -5.23
C GLY A 77 27.25 -3.56 -6.32
N PHE A 78 27.23 -3.09 -7.57
CA PHE A 78 26.74 -3.83 -8.74
C PHE A 78 27.77 -3.87 -9.87
N GLY A 79 29.06 -3.93 -9.52
CA GLY A 79 30.14 -4.07 -10.51
C GLY A 79 30.40 -2.82 -11.36
N GLY A 80 29.96 -1.65 -10.88
CA GLY A 80 30.07 -0.38 -11.62
C GLY A 80 28.97 -0.18 -12.66
N ASN A 81 27.91 -1.00 -12.65
CA ASN A 81 26.76 -0.82 -13.53
C ASN A 81 25.93 0.42 -13.18
N ASP A 82 25.23 0.96 -14.17
CA ASP A 82 24.16 1.91 -13.94
C ASP A 82 22.90 1.13 -13.52
N VAL A 83 22.16 1.64 -12.54
CA VAL A 83 20.90 1.02 -12.10
C VAL A 83 19.78 2.03 -12.27
N ILE A 84 18.70 1.58 -12.89
CA ILE A 84 17.45 2.33 -13.02
C ILE A 84 16.37 1.53 -12.33
N ILE A 85 15.66 2.17 -11.42
CA ILE A 85 14.50 1.57 -10.78
C ILE A 85 13.26 2.38 -11.11
N ARG A 86 12.28 1.71 -11.73
CA ARG A 86 10.98 2.28 -12.06
C ARG A 86 9.91 1.67 -11.18
N TYR A 87 8.95 2.48 -10.82
CA TYR A 87 7.81 2.07 -10.01
C TYR A 87 6.54 2.60 -10.65
N SER A 88 5.50 1.79 -10.69
CA SER A 88 4.20 2.22 -11.21
C SER A 88 3.04 1.63 -10.40
N ALA A 89 2.19 2.53 -9.90
CA ALA A 89 1.06 2.22 -9.06
C ALA A 89 -0.16 1.77 -9.88
N LYS A 90 -0.66 0.57 -9.60
CA LYS A 90 -1.87 -0.04 -10.16
C LYS A 90 -2.60 -0.85 -9.09
N ALA A 91 -3.73 -1.45 -9.45
CA ALA A 91 -4.43 -2.41 -8.63
C ALA A 91 -3.51 -3.60 -8.28
N SER A 92 -3.55 -4.04 -7.03
CA SER A 92 -2.59 -4.96 -6.45
C SER A 92 -2.62 -6.34 -7.15
N TYR A 93 -3.78 -6.78 -7.64
CA TYR A 93 -3.92 -8.04 -8.39
C TYR A 93 -3.15 -8.05 -9.73
N GLU A 94 -2.91 -6.88 -10.34
CA GLU A 94 -2.16 -6.80 -11.61
C GLU A 94 -0.67 -7.15 -11.44
N SER A 95 -0.16 -7.18 -10.21
CA SER A 95 1.21 -7.62 -9.90
C SER A 95 1.49 -9.02 -10.44
N VAL A 96 0.69 -10.01 -10.02
CA VAL A 96 0.80 -11.42 -10.43
C VAL A 96 0.55 -11.53 -11.93
N ARG A 97 -0.50 -10.87 -12.45
CA ARG A 97 -0.85 -10.93 -13.88
C ARG A 97 0.24 -10.38 -14.78
N SER A 98 0.92 -9.31 -14.36
CA SER A 98 2.04 -8.72 -15.12
C SER A 98 3.26 -9.63 -15.17
N LEU A 99 3.48 -10.45 -14.15
CA LEU A 99 4.59 -11.39 -14.13
C LEU A 99 4.28 -12.70 -14.85
N LYS A 100 3.00 -13.13 -14.86
CA LYS A 100 2.56 -14.34 -15.57
C LYS A 100 2.13 -14.06 -17.01
N GLY A 101 2.05 -12.79 -17.41
CA GLY A 101 1.64 -12.40 -18.75
C GLY A 101 0.18 -12.74 -19.05
N THR A 102 -0.68 -12.79 -18.03
CA THR A 102 -2.11 -13.13 -18.18
C THR A 102 -2.98 -11.92 -18.51
N SER A 103 -2.45 -10.70 -18.39
CA SER A 103 -3.10 -9.45 -18.79
C SER A 103 -2.13 -8.49 -19.46
N ASN A 104 -2.68 -7.57 -20.27
CA ASN A 104 -1.93 -6.46 -20.89
C ASN A 104 -2.79 -5.18 -20.95
N PRO A 105 -3.14 -4.59 -19.80
CA PRO A 105 -4.06 -3.47 -19.74
C PRO A 105 -3.53 -2.21 -20.44
N ASP A 106 -2.21 -2.07 -20.56
CA ASP A 106 -1.57 -0.89 -21.16
C ASP A 106 -1.37 -1.00 -22.68
N SER A 107 -1.80 -2.12 -23.28
CA SER A 107 -1.62 -2.44 -24.70
C SER A 107 -0.15 -2.39 -25.13
N CYS A 108 0.76 -2.87 -24.28
CA CYS A 108 2.17 -2.98 -24.62
C CYS A 108 2.43 -4.10 -25.64
N PRO A 109 3.57 -4.13 -26.36
CA PRO A 109 3.87 -5.19 -27.32
C PRO A 109 3.88 -6.61 -26.72
N ASN A 110 4.16 -6.73 -25.43
CA ASN A 110 4.20 -7.99 -24.70
C ASN A 110 3.36 -7.92 -23.41
N ALA A 111 2.65 -9.01 -23.07
CA ALA A 111 1.87 -9.13 -21.84
C ALA A 111 2.69 -9.02 -20.54
N PHE A 112 4.01 -9.19 -20.60
CA PHE A 112 4.91 -8.96 -19.46
C PHE A 112 5.36 -7.49 -19.31
N GLN A 113 4.87 -6.59 -20.16
CA GLN A 113 5.27 -5.18 -20.16
C GLN A 113 4.15 -4.27 -19.66
N ARG A 114 4.55 -3.15 -19.05
CA ARG A 114 3.63 -2.10 -18.55
C ARG A 114 4.18 -0.72 -18.86
N LYS A 115 3.29 0.27 -18.95
CA LYS A 115 3.67 1.67 -19.13
C LYS A 115 4.27 2.22 -17.84
N MET A 116 5.53 2.66 -17.89
CA MET A 116 6.26 3.25 -16.78
C MET A 116 7.01 4.49 -17.24
N ALA A 117 7.42 5.36 -16.30
CA ALA A 117 8.20 6.55 -16.58
C ALA A 117 9.45 6.21 -17.42
N ASP A 118 9.65 6.90 -18.54
CA ASP A 118 10.69 6.58 -19.50
C ASP A 118 12.10 6.89 -18.95
N SER A 119 12.29 8.12 -18.48
CA SER A 119 13.56 8.62 -17.95
C SER A 119 13.34 9.65 -16.85
N VAL A 120 14.38 9.91 -16.04
CA VAL A 120 14.35 10.96 -14.99
C VAL A 120 14.13 12.36 -15.56
N THR A 121 14.51 12.60 -16.83
CA THR A 121 14.30 13.87 -17.53
C THR A 121 12.93 13.98 -18.20
N ALA A 122 12.22 12.86 -18.39
CA ALA A 122 10.90 12.81 -19.01
C ALA A 122 9.95 11.88 -18.24
N PRO A 123 9.70 12.12 -16.94
CA PRO A 123 8.91 11.20 -16.11
C PRO A 123 7.43 11.12 -16.52
N ASN A 124 6.92 12.13 -17.23
CA ASN A 124 5.55 12.14 -17.78
C ASN A 124 5.42 11.37 -19.10
N THR A 125 6.53 10.98 -19.73
CA THR A 125 6.52 10.12 -20.93
C THR A 125 6.56 8.68 -20.46
N LEU A 126 5.53 7.89 -20.79
CA LEU A 126 5.45 6.50 -20.38
C LEU A 126 5.83 5.56 -21.54
N THR A 127 6.77 4.66 -21.29
CA THR A 127 7.20 3.63 -22.24
C THR A 127 6.94 2.23 -21.70
N CYS A 128 6.80 1.25 -22.60
CA CYS A 128 6.54 -0.14 -22.25
C CYS A 128 7.82 -0.78 -21.71
N GLN A 129 7.81 -1.10 -20.42
CA GLN A 129 8.93 -1.70 -19.70
C GLN A 129 8.55 -3.09 -19.23
N THR A 130 9.44 -4.07 -19.37
CA THR A 130 9.21 -5.42 -18.88
C THR A 130 9.22 -5.41 -17.36
N VAL A 131 8.15 -5.92 -16.74
CA VAL A 131 8.03 -5.98 -15.28
C VAL A 131 9.02 -7.00 -14.72
N THR A 132 9.85 -6.54 -13.78
CA THR A 132 10.80 -7.36 -13.01
C THR A 132 10.16 -7.87 -11.73
N LEU A 133 9.46 -6.98 -11.00
CA LEU A 133 8.86 -7.28 -9.70
C LEU A 133 7.39 -6.85 -9.67
N GLY A 134 6.53 -7.71 -9.16
CA GLY A 134 5.11 -7.44 -8.95
C GLY A 134 4.85 -7.08 -7.49
N ALA A 135 4.36 -5.88 -7.21
CA ALA A 135 4.05 -5.42 -5.86
C ALA A 135 2.57 -5.62 -5.52
N SER A 136 2.23 -6.23 -4.40
CA SER A 136 0.85 -6.44 -3.95
C SER A 136 0.71 -6.20 -2.45
N ASP A 137 -0.44 -5.68 -1.99
CA ASP A 137 -0.68 -5.51 -0.56
C ASP A 137 -1.02 -6.83 0.15
N VAL A 138 -1.45 -7.84 -0.60
CA VAL A 138 -1.86 -9.16 -0.12
C VAL A 138 -1.36 -10.24 -1.07
N ALA A 139 -1.47 -11.51 -0.66
CA ALA A 139 -1.21 -12.62 -1.55
C ALA A 139 -2.12 -12.58 -2.79
N GLY A 140 -1.65 -13.09 -3.93
CA GLY A 140 -2.46 -13.18 -5.16
C GLY A 140 -3.77 -13.95 -4.94
N GLU A 141 -3.70 -15.04 -4.19
CA GLU A 141 -4.83 -15.91 -3.87
C GLU A 141 -5.86 -15.21 -2.97
N ALA A 142 -5.49 -14.12 -2.31
CA ALA A 142 -6.39 -13.31 -1.51
C ALA A 142 -7.31 -12.42 -2.37
N PHE A 143 -7.14 -12.32 -3.68
CA PHE A 143 -8.09 -11.54 -4.50
C PHE A 143 -9.40 -12.30 -4.78
N VAL A 144 -10.14 -12.65 -3.73
CA VAL A 144 -11.48 -13.26 -3.81
C VAL A 144 -12.53 -12.21 -3.48
N GLN A 145 -12.84 -11.36 -4.46
CA GLN A 145 -13.61 -10.13 -4.26
C GLN A 145 -14.54 -9.87 -5.44
N GLU A 146 -15.63 -9.15 -5.18
CA GLU A 146 -16.60 -8.72 -6.18
C GLU A 146 -17.01 -7.27 -5.91
N SER A 147 -17.12 -6.46 -6.97
CA SER A 147 -17.65 -5.10 -6.87
C SER A 147 -18.29 -4.64 -8.17
N HIS A 148 -19.46 -4.00 -8.06
CA HIS A 148 -20.20 -3.40 -9.17
C HIS A 148 -20.61 -1.97 -8.81
N GLY A 149 -20.18 -0.98 -9.60
CA GLY A 149 -20.47 0.42 -9.30
C GLY A 149 -19.80 1.43 -10.22
N LYS A 150 -19.77 2.69 -9.80
CA LYS A 150 -19.08 3.78 -10.47
C LYS A 150 -17.62 3.83 -10.05
N GLN A 151 -16.73 4.01 -11.02
CA GLN A 151 -15.27 4.06 -10.83
C GLN A 151 -14.82 5.01 -9.69
N PHE A 152 -15.46 6.17 -9.55
CA PHE A 152 -15.14 7.19 -8.55
C PHE A 152 -16.27 7.38 -7.52
N GLY A 153 -17.05 6.33 -7.28
CA GLY A 153 -18.15 6.30 -6.33
C GLY A 153 -19.14 7.44 -6.59
N PRO A 154 -19.42 8.29 -5.59
CA PRO A 154 -20.43 9.34 -5.73
C PRO A 154 -19.99 10.47 -6.69
N ARG A 155 -18.72 10.50 -7.11
CA ARG A 155 -18.22 11.42 -8.14
C ARG A 155 -18.43 10.89 -9.57
N GLY A 156 -18.98 9.69 -9.73
CA GLY A 156 -19.32 9.10 -11.03
C GLY A 156 -18.13 8.41 -11.70
N GLY A 157 -18.01 8.56 -13.01
CA GLY A 157 -17.06 7.80 -13.85
C GLY A 157 -17.73 6.64 -14.58
N ASN A 158 -16.89 5.77 -15.17
CA ASN A 158 -17.37 4.60 -15.89
C ASN A 158 -17.99 3.58 -14.94
N ASN A 159 -18.89 2.75 -15.46
CA ASN A 159 -19.31 1.56 -14.73
C ASN A 159 -18.15 0.58 -14.66
N VAL A 160 -17.90 0.04 -13.48
CA VAL A 160 -16.88 -0.95 -13.18
C VAL A 160 -17.58 -2.18 -12.64
N ASP A 161 -17.25 -3.32 -13.23
CA ASP A 161 -17.78 -4.63 -12.89
C ASP A 161 -16.57 -5.58 -12.80
N ILE A 162 -16.25 -6.03 -11.59
CA ILE A 162 -15.06 -6.83 -11.32
C ILE A 162 -15.45 -7.98 -10.39
N VAL A 163 -15.18 -9.20 -10.84
CA VAL A 163 -15.27 -10.43 -10.06
C VAL A 163 -13.91 -11.11 -10.12
N LEU A 164 -13.30 -11.36 -8.97
CA LEU A 164 -12.01 -12.04 -8.83
C LEU A 164 -12.17 -13.28 -7.93
N ALA A 165 -11.53 -14.37 -8.33
CA ALA A 165 -11.57 -15.67 -7.65
C ALA A 165 -10.20 -16.08 -7.09
N GLY A 166 -9.31 -15.10 -6.91
CA GLY A 166 -7.89 -15.29 -6.60
C GLY A 166 -7.02 -15.23 -7.86
N GLU A 167 -5.80 -14.71 -7.70
CA GLU A 167 -4.75 -14.74 -8.71
C GLU A 167 -3.76 -15.85 -8.37
N ASP A 168 -3.55 -16.79 -9.30
CA ASP A 168 -2.61 -17.89 -9.12
C ASP A 168 -1.16 -17.37 -9.17
N ALA A 169 -0.49 -17.26 -8.02
CA ALA A 169 0.91 -16.85 -7.94
C ALA A 169 1.89 -18.03 -8.00
N SER A 170 1.43 -19.26 -8.28
CA SER A 170 2.32 -20.41 -8.42
C SER A 170 3.39 -20.19 -9.48
N GLY A 171 4.61 -20.65 -9.16
CA GLY A 171 5.81 -20.45 -9.98
C GLY A 171 6.51 -19.10 -9.77
N LEU A 172 5.89 -18.15 -9.07
CA LEU A 172 6.54 -16.90 -8.67
C LEU A 172 7.24 -17.08 -7.33
N THR A 173 8.37 -16.37 -7.16
CA THR A 173 9.07 -16.28 -5.88
C THR A 173 8.50 -15.11 -5.08
N PRO A 174 7.88 -15.35 -3.89
CA PRO A 174 7.36 -14.28 -3.06
C PRO A 174 8.42 -13.77 -2.06
N TYR A 175 8.38 -12.46 -1.80
CA TYR A 175 9.09 -11.80 -0.72
C TYR A 175 8.11 -10.95 0.10
N ASN A 176 8.30 -10.92 1.42
CA ASN A 176 7.45 -10.14 2.33
C ASN A 176 8.27 -9.22 3.26
N PRO A 177 8.93 -8.20 2.71
CA PRO A 177 9.84 -7.36 3.51
C PRO A 177 9.10 -6.43 4.48
N LEU A 178 7.90 -5.96 4.11
CA LEU A 178 7.19 -4.89 4.81
C LEU A 178 5.84 -5.37 5.35
N VAL A 179 5.43 -4.77 6.46
CA VAL A 179 4.12 -4.92 7.07
C VAL A 179 3.45 -3.56 7.11
N VAL A 180 2.28 -3.47 6.48
CA VAL A 180 1.57 -2.20 6.26
C VAL A 180 0.23 -2.21 6.99
N PRO A 181 0.01 -1.28 7.93
CA PRO A 181 -1.31 -1.09 8.52
C PRO A 181 -2.25 -0.27 7.66
N PHE A 182 -3.52 -0.61 7.79
CA PHE A 182 -4.63 0.19 7.30
C PHE A 182 -5.40 0.77 8.47
N GLY A 183 -6.04 1.92 8.28
CA GLY A 183 -6.83 2.62 9.27
C GLY A 183 -8.24 2.91 8.75
N PHE A 184 -9.16 3.17 9.69
CA PHE A 184 -10.48 3.69 9.35
C PHE A 184 -10.51 5.20 9.45
N PHE A 185 -11.30 5.80 8.57
CA PHE A 185 -11.44 7.23 8.42
C PHE A 185 -12.90 7.58 8.35
N VAL A 186 -13.34 8.53 9.17
CA VAL A 186 -14.74 8.94 9.28
C VAL A 186 -14.89 10.42 8.96
N ASN A 187 -16.07 10.81 8.45
CA ASN A 187 -16.43 12.21 8.35
C ASN A 187 -16.58 12.84 9.76
N ASN A 188 -16.14 14.09 9.92
CA ASN A 188 -16.18 14.81 11.18
C ASN A 188 -17.60 14.99 11.75
N ALA A 189 -18.64 14.90 10.92
CA ALA A 189 -20.03 15.00 11.34
C ALA A 189 -20.58 13.72 12.01
N VAL A 190 -19.86 12.59 11.93
CA VAL A 190 -20.23 11.39 12.69
C VAL A 190 -19.87 11.58 14.16
N THR A 191 -20.90 11.77 14.98
CA THR A 191 -20.75 12.13 16.39
C THR A 191 -21.43 11.15 17.33
N ALA A 192 -20.88 11.03 18.54
CA ALA A 192 -21.46 10.28 19.63
C ALA A 192 -21.18 10.97 20.97
N LYS A 193 -22.04 10.72 21.96
CA LYS A 193 -21.84 11.15 23.34
C LYS A 193 -20.97 10.16 24.10
N LYS A 194 -20.12 10.69 24.96
CA LYS A 194 -19.26 9.90 25.84
C LYS A 194 -19.26 10.45 27.25
N CYS A 195 -19.03 9.58 28.22
CA CYS A 195 -18.81 9.97 29.59
C CYS A 195 -17.57 10.87 29.71
N THR A 196 -17.72 11.98 30.40
CA THR A 196 -16.63 12.92 30.68
C THR A 196 -15.76 12.40 31.82
N THR A 197 -14.69 13.13 32.15
CA THR A 197 -13.83 12.81 33.32
C THR A 197 -14.59 12.85 34.64
N ALA A 198 -15.75 13.53 34.72
CA ALA A 198 -16.61 13.53 35.90
C ALA A 198 -17.20 12.14 36.21
N ALA A 199 -17.24 11.23 35.23
CA ALA A 199 -17.72 9.87 35.38
C ALA A 199 -16.69 8.90 36.02
N GLY A 200 -15.49 9.39 36.37
CA GLY A 200 -14.44 8.59 37.00
C GLY A 200 -14.04 7.38 36.14
N ALA A 201 -14.28 6.17 36.65
CA ALA A 201 -13.92 4.92 35.99
C ALA A 201 -14.62 4.70 34.63
N LEU A 202 -15.74 5.39 34.37
CA LEU A 202 -16.49 5.29 33.13
C LEU A 202 -16.08 6.34 32.09
N ALA A 203 -15.11 7.21 32.39
CA ALA A 203 -14.69 8.27 31.47
C ALA A 203 -14.25 7.70 30.10
N GLY A 204 -14.83 8.24 29.03
CA GLY A 204 -14.57 7.81 27.64
C GLY A 204 -15.52 6.73 27.11
N GLU A 205 -16.31 6.08 27.96
CA GLU A 205 -17.37 5.14 27.55
C GLU A 205 -18.52 5.88 26.87
N TYR A 206 -19.25 5.17 25.98
CA TYR A 206 -20.42 5.74 25.32
C TYR A 206 -21.60 5.88 26.29
N CYS A 207 -22.40 6.94 26.14
CA CYS A 207 -23.52 7.23 27.04
C CYS A 207 -24.72 7.85 26.32
N ALA A 208 -25.94 7.45 26.67
CA ALA A 208 -27.16 8.12 26.21
C ALA A 208 -27.57 9.23 27.20
N SER A 209 -27.31 9.00 28.49
CA SER A 209 -27.64 9.89 29.61
C SER A 209 -26.59 9.86 30.71
N ASP A 210 -26.68 10.79 31.66
CA ASP A 210 -25.80 10.82 32.84
C ASP A 210 -25.88 9.52 33.66
N ALA A 211 -27.00 8.80 33.62
CA ALA A 211 -27.15 7.52 34.33
C ALA A 211 -26.14 6.46 33.86
N ASP A 212 -25.83 6.44 32.56
CA ASP A 212 -24.84 5.52 31.97
C ASP A 212 -23.41 5.86 32.45
N CYS A 213 -23.21 7.07 32.98
CA CYS A 213 -21.96 7.60 33.49
C CYS A 213 -21.91 7.71 35.02
N GLY A 214 -22.79 6.98 35.73
CA GLY A 214 -22.84 6.97 37.20
C GLY A 214 -23.74 8.04 37.83
N GLY A 215 -24.54 8.76 37.03
CA GLY A 215 -25.65 9.61 37.49
C GLY A 215 -25.26 11.03 37.90
N VAL A 216 -24.00 11.44 37.77
CA VAL A 216 -23.57 12.82 38.04
C VAL A 216 -24.08 13.73 36.92
N ALA A 217 -24.75 14.83 37.25
CA ALA A 217 -25.30 15.75 36.24
C ALA A 217 -24.19 16.27 35.30
N GLY A 218 -24.41 16.15 33.98
CA GLY A 218 -23.43 16.52 32.95
C GLY A 218 -22.26 15.56 32.79
N SER A 219 -22.30 14.37 33.41
CA SER A 219 -21.30 13.34 33.23
C SER A 219 -21.35 12.68 31.86
N CYS A 220 -22.51 12.68 31.19
CA CYS A 220 -22.62 12.35 29.78
C CYS A 220 -22.42 13.62 28.93
N GLY A 221 -21.26 13.69 28.28
CA GLY A 221 -20.84 14.88 27.54
C GLY A 221 -21.68 15.17 26.30
N ALA A 222 -21.47 16.35 25.73
CA ALA A 222 -22.03 16.71 24.44
C ALA A 222 -21.50 15.77 23.34
N PRO A 223 -22.29 15.52 22.27
CA PRO A 223 -21.82 14.75 21.12
C PRO A 223 -20.54 15.36 20.52
N SER A 224 -19.57 14.52 20.20
CA SER A 224 -18.34 14.91 19.52
C SER A 224 -17.95 13.86 18.48
N THR A 225 -17.08 14.20 17.53
CA THR A 225 -16.69 13.28 16.47
C THR A 225 -16.12 11.99 17.06
N ILE A 226 -16.63 10.86 16.60
CA ILE A 226 -16.18 9.55 17.10
C ILE A 226 -14.67 9.40 16.93
N ASP A 227 -14.04 8.62 17.79
CA ASP A 227 -12.59 8.39 17.78
C ASP A 227 -12.24 6.91 17.77
N ASN A 228 -13.24 6.03 17.75
CA ASN A 228 -13.06 4.59 17.78
C ASN A 228 -14.24 3.88 17.10
N ILE A 229 -13.94 2.82 16.37
CA ILE A 229 -14.93 1.82 15.93
C ILE A 229 -14.52 0.43 16.42
N THR A 230 -15.51 -0.42 16.68
CA THR A 230 -15.28 -1.84 16.94
C THR A 230 -15.25 -2.63 15.64
N ARG A 231 -14.69 -3.83 15.69
CA ARG A 231 -14.76 -4.80 14.58
C ARG A 231 -16.21 -5.11 14.18
N LEU A 232 -17.10 -5.25 15.15
CA LEU A 232 -18.52 -5.51 14.88
C LEU A 232 -19.18 -4.34 14.14
N GLN A 233 -18.86 -3.10 14.50
CA GLN A 233 -19.34 -1.92 13.77
C GLN A 233 -18.81 -1.91 12.34
N ALA A 234 -17.51 -2.13 12.14
CA ALA A 234 -16.93 -2.22 10.80
C ALA A 234 -17.62 -3.30 9.95
N VAL A 235 -17.82 -4.50 10.50
CA VAL A 235 -18.52 -5.60 9.79
C VAL A 235 -19.92 -5.18 9.36
N ASN A 236 -20.75 -4.66 10.28
CA ASN A 236 -22.13 -4.30 9.94
C ASN A 236 -22.21 -3.14 8.94
N ILE A 237 -21.27 -2.20 9.00
CA ILE A 237 -21.22 -1.06 8.06
C ILE A 237 -20.84 -1.55 6.67
N PHE A 238 -19.71 -2.26 6.53
CA PHE A 238 -19.16 -2.61 5.22
C PHE A 238 -19.86 -3.81 4.57
N SER A 239 -20.70 -4.55 5.32
CA SER A 239 -21.66 -5.52 4.76
C SER A 239 -22.99 -4.89 4.35
N GLY A 240 -23.23 -3.61 4.69
CA GLY A 240 -24.48 -2.90 4.41
C GLY A 240 -25.64 -3.21 5.35
N TYR A 241 -25.40 -3.82 6.52
CA TYR A 241 -26.45 -4.14 7.50
C TYR A 241 -26.80 -2.98 8.43
N ALA A 242 -25.84 -2.13 8.77
CA ALA A 242 -26.11 -0.89 9.49
C ALA A 242 -26.35 0.24 8.49
N THR A 243 -27.49 0.93 8.62
CA THR A 243 -27.89 2.00 7.69
C THR A 243 -27.84 3.38 8.34
N ASN A 244 -27.84 3.44 9.67
CA ASN A 244 -27.74 4.66 10.45
C ASN A 244 -26.78 4.48 11.63
N TRP A 245 -26.02 5.52 11.97
CA TRP A 245 -25.13 5.51 13.14
C TRP A 245 -25.89 5.25 14.45
N SER A 246 -27.15 5.67 14.55
CA SER A 246 -27.99 5.36 15.72
C SER A 246 -28.33 3.87 15.88
N ASP A 247 -28.12 3.04 14.84
CA ASP A 247 -28.35 1.58 14.92
C ASP A 247 -27.40 0.92 15.93
N PHE A 248 -26.27 1.56 16.25
CA PHE A 248 -25.32 1.10 17.26
C PHE A 248 -25.64 1.56 18.69
N GLY A 249 -26.67 2.40 18.87
CA GLY A 249 -27.18 2.84 20.16
C GLY A 249 -27.52 4.33 20.19
N GLY A 250 -28.40 4.70 21.13
CA GLY A 250 -28.92 6.08 21.28
C GLY A 250 -27.89 7.14 21.70
N TYR A 251 -26.63 6.74 21.89
CA TYR A 251 -25.50 7.63 22.14
C TYR A 251 -24.87 8.17 20.85
N PHE A 252 -25.10 7.54 19.70
CA PHE A 252 -24.76 8.10 18.40
C PHE A 252 -25.82 9.11 17.95
N THR A 253 -25.37 10.20 17.32
CA THR A 253 -26.27 11.11 16.62
C THR A 253 -26.86 10.39 15.41
N ALA A 254 -28.19 10.45 15.24
CA ALA A 254 -28.88 9.86 14.09
C ALA A 254 -28.34 10.48 12.79
N GLN A 255 -27.73 9.63 11.96
CA GLN A 255 -27.02 10.02 10.76
C GLN A 255 -26.94 8.80 9.82
N PRO A 256 -27.48 8.86 8.59
CA PRO A 256 -27.30 7.79 7.61
C PRO A 256 -25.82 7.45 7.40
N ILE A 257 -25.50 6.15 7.38
CA ILE A 257 -24.16 5.63 7.14
C ILE A 257 -23.89 5.62 5.64
N VAL A 258 -22.67 6.04 5.25
CA VAL A 258 -22.18 5.87 3.88
C VAL A 258 -20.86 5.10 3.92
N ALA A 259 -20.85 3.86 3.47
CA ALA A 259 -19.66 3.03 3.35
C ALA A 259 -18.91 3.36 2.05
N CYS A 260 -17.73 3.97 2.17
CA CYS A 260 -16.81 4.21 1.06
C CYS A 260 -15.83 3.03 0.97
N LEU A 261 -16.05 2.14 0.00
CA LEU A 261 -15.24 0.96 -0.31
C LEU A 261 -14.30 1.24 -1.48
N ARG A 262 -13.31 0.38 -1.69
CA ARG A 262 -12.51 0.32 -2.92
C ARG A 262 -13.07 -0.77 -3.83
N HIS A 263 -12.96 -0.59 -5.14
CA HIS A 263 -13.29 -1.66 -6.09
C HIS A 263 -12.45 -2.94 -5.86
N ALA A 264 -13.00 -4.08 -6.24
CA ALA A 264 -12.34 -5.38 -6.22
C ALA A 264 -11.00 -5.31 -6.97
N GLY A 265 -9.99 -6.03 -6.46
CA GLY A 265 -8.61 -5.95 -6.93
C GLY A 265 -7.75 -4.91 -6.21
N SER A 266 -8.35 -4.09 -5.34
CA SER A 266 -7.62 -3.28 -4.37
C SER A 266 -7.05 -4.17 -3.26
N GLY A 267 -5.74 -4.15 -3.07
CA GLY A 267 -5.10 -4.87 -1.98
C GLY A 267 -5.53 -4.37 -0.60
N THR A 268 -5.82 -3.07 -0.45
CA THR A 268 -6.45 -2.51 0.77
C THR A 268 -7.84 -3.08 1.03
N ALA A 269 -8.64 -3.33 -0.02
CA ALA A 269 -9.96 -3.96 0.14
C ALA A 269 -9.83 -5.43 0.53
N ALA A 270 -8.88 -6.14 -0.08
CA ALA A 270 -8.61 -7.52 0.29
C ALA A 270 -8.12 -7.59 1.74
N ALA A 271 -7.23 -6.67 2.15
CA ALA A 271 -6.79 -6.55 3.52
C ALA A 271 -7.95 -6.33 4.51
N LEU A 272 -8.92 -5.45 4.18
CA LEU A 272 -10.12 -5.26 5.00
C LEU A 272 -10.88 -6.58 5.13
N ASP A 273 -11.05 -7.29 4.01
CA ASP A 273 -11.79 -8.53 3.98
C ASP A 273 -11.16 -9.61 4.88
N PHE A 274 -9.87 -9.88 4.69
CA PHE A 274 -9.15 -10.93 5.41
C PHE A 274 -8.72 -10.55 6.82
N SER A 275 -8.61 -9.27 7.15
CA SER A 275 -8.21 -8.87 8.51
C SER A 275 -9.39 -8.54 9.41
N VAL A 276 -10.47 -7.98 8.84
CA VAL A 276 -11.58 -7.41 9.61
C VAL A 276 -12.89 -8.15 9.32
N MET A 277 -13.21 -8.43 8.07
CA MET A 277 -14.58 -8.82 7.66
C MET A 277 -14.86 -10.30 7.73
N ARG A 278 -14.13 -11.13 6.97
CA ARG A 278 -14.24 -12.61 6.93
C ARG A 278 -13.04 -13.29 7.58
N GLY A 279 -11.97 -12.56 7.81
CA GLY A 279 -10.76 -13.02 8.46
C GLY A 279 -11.03 -13.91 9.66
N ASN A 280 -10.35 -15.06 9.72
CA ASN A 280 -10.49 -16.05 10.79
C ASN A 280 -11.86 -16.76 10.87
N GLY A 281 -12.65 -16.72 9.79
CA GLY A 281 -13.98 -17.32 9.77
C GLY A 281 -15.02 -16.57 10.62
N TRP A 282 -14.70 -15.34 11.03
CA TRP A 282 -15.57 -14.47 11.80
C TRP A 282 -16.04 -13.29 10.95
N GLY A 283 -17.31 -12.88 11.11
CA GLY A 283 -17.90 -11.66 10.52
C GLY A 283 -18.80 -11.91 9.31
N ASN A 284 -18.70 -11.09 8.26
CA ASN A 284 -19.60 -11.15 7.08
C ASN A 284 -18.90 -10.77 5.78
N VAL A 285 -19.56 -11.00 4.64
CA VAL A 285 -19.05 -10.55 3.33
C VAL A 285 -19.09 -9.03 3.23
N ILE A 286 -18.10 -8.45 2.56
CA ILE A 286 -18.16 -7.05 2.13
C ILE A 286 -19.27 -6.92 1.08
N ALA A 287 -20.00 -5.80 1.10
CA ALA A 287 -20.98 -5.50 0.08
C ALA A 287 -20.34 -5.48 -1.32
N SER A 288 -20.99 -6.09 -2.30
CA SER A 288 -20.51 -6.18 -3.69
C SER A 288 -21.21 -5.22 -4.65
N PHE A 289 -22.36 -4.65 -4.29
CA PHE A 289 -23.12 -3.75 -5.14
C PHE A 289 -23.16 -2.33 -4.57
N GLU A 290 -22.95 -1.35 -5.45
CA GLU A 290 -23.13 0.05 -5.13
C GLU A 290 -24.60 0.31 -4.79
N SER A 291 -24.84 1.07 -3.74
CA SER A 291 -26.16 1.51 -3.31
C SER A 291 -26.09 3.02 -3.10
N PRO A 292 -26.55 3.82 -4.07
CA PRO A 292 -26.39 5.26 -4.02
C PRO A 292 -26.90 5.86 -2.70
N GLY A 293 -26.02 6.56 -1.99
CA GLY A 293 -26.30 7.15 -0.69
C GLY A 293 -26.03 6.25 0.52
N ALA A 294 -25.60 5.00 0.32
CA ALA A 294 -25.26 4.06 1.39
C ALA A 294 -23.93 3.33 1.15
N ILE A 295 -23.65 2.89 -0.08
CA ILE A 295 -22.45 2.09 -0.41
C ILE A 295 -21.88 2.63 -1.72
N TRP A 296 -20.59 2.97 -1.73
CA TRP A 296 -19.88 3.46 -2.91
C TRP A 296 -18.54 2.76 -3.08
N PHE A 297 -18.16 2.44 -4.32
CA PHE A 297 -16.82 1.93 -4.63
C PHE A 297 -15.94 3.02 -5.24
N ASN A 298 -14.64 2.97 -4.95
CA ASN A 298 -13.69 3.99 -5.36
C ASN A 298 -12.44 3.35 -5.96
N GLU A 299 -11.88 3.94 -7.02
CA GLU A 299 -10.68 3.43 -7.70
C GLU A 299 -9.46 3.40 -6.76
N GLY A 300 -9.13 4.52 -6.12
CA GLY A 300 -7.94 4.70 -5.28
C GLY A 300 -8.24 5.13 -3.85
N SER A 301 -7.24 5.03 -2.96
CA SER A 301 -7.33 5.56 -1.59
C SER A 301 -7.67 7.06 -1.60
N SER A 302 -7.09 7.84 -2.51
CA SER A 302 -7.37 9.27 -2.64
C SER A 302 -8.83 9.57 -3.03
N ASP A 303 -9.46 8.73 -3.86
CA ASP A 303 -10.87 8.89 -4.22
C ASP A 303 -11.79 8.44 -3.08
N LEU A 304 -11.42 7.36 -2.38
CA LEU A 304 -12.11 6.93 -1.16
C LEU A 304 -12.06 8.03 -0.09
N MET A 305 -10.92 8.68 0.13
CA MET A 305 -10.82 9.76 1.10
C MET A 305 -11.71 10.96 0.72
N LYS A 306 -11.85 11.26 -0.57
CA LYS A 306 -12.81 12.27 -1.06
C LYS A 306 -14.27 11.86 -0.83
N CYS A 307 -14.59 10.57 -0.97
CA CYS A 307 -15.90 10.02 -0.62
C CYS A 307 -16.18 10.23 0.89
N VAL A 308 -15.24 9.86 1.77
CA VAL A 308 -15.38 10.04 3.23
C VAL A 308 -15.50 11.52 3.62
N ASN A 309 -14.75 12.39 2.95
CA ASN A 309 -14.77 13.83 3.17
C ASN A 309 -16.13 14.49 2.88
N GLY A 310 -17.01 13.82 2.12
CA GLY A 310 -18.30 14.36 1.71
C GLY A 310 -18.23 15.43 0.61
N ASN A 311 -17.06 15.60 -0.04
CA ASN A 311 -16.89 16.54 -1.15
C ASN A 311 -17.38 15.92 -2.47
N ILE A 312 -18.71 15.89 -2.62
CA ILE A 312 -19.39 15.34 -3.79
C ILE A 312 -19.72 16.48 -4.75
N GLY A 313 -18.96 16.61 -5.84
CA GLY A 313 -19.07 17.71 -6.82
C GLY A 313 -20.38 17.79 -7.63
N SER A 314 -21.47 17.15 -7.21
CA SER A 314 -22.73 17.05 -7.97
C SER A 314 -24.02 17.31 -7.17
N GLY A 315 -23.94 17.96 -6.00
CA GLY A 315 -25.10 18.66 -5.47
C GLY A 315 -26.26 17.80 -4.95
N THR A 316 -26.00 16.62 -4.39
CA THR A 316 -26.88 16.04 -3.35
C THR A 316 -26.08 15.84 -2.06
N GLY A 317 -26.69 16.23 -0.95
CA GLY A 317 -26.07 16.52 0.34
C GLY A 317 -25.20 15.39 0.87
N SER A 318 -23.89 15.57 0.65
CA SER A 318 -22.73 15.24 1.47
C SER A 318 -22.79 13.93 2.24
N ALA A 319 -21.82 13.06 1.99
CA ALA A 319 -21.55 11.84 2.73
C ALA A 319 -21.05 12.18 4.16
N ILE A 320 -21.81 12.98 4.91
CA ILE A 320 -21.52 13.48 6.26
C ILE A 320 -21.55 12.35 7.29
N GLY A 321 -22.20 11.22 6.97
CA GLY A 321 -22.13 9.99 7.75
C GLY A 321 -21.10 8.98 7.24
N ALA A 322 -20.20 9.40 6.35
CA ALA A 322 -19.32 8.47 5.66
C ALA A 322 -18.20 7.92 6.52
N ILE A 323 -17.82 6.69 6.19
CA ILE A 323 -16.67 5.99 6.72
C ILE A 323 -16.03 5.17 5.62
N GLY A 324 -14.70 5.09 5.65
CA GLY A 324 -13.92 4.27 4.75
C GLY A 324 -12.62 3.83 5.41
N TYR A 325 -11.73 3.26 4.61
CA TYR A 325 -10.46 2.73 5.04
C TYR A 325 -9.38 3.01 3.99
N ALA A 326 -8.15 3.18 4.45
CA ALA A 326 -6.97 3.39 3.62
C ALA A 326 -5.70 3.06 4.43
N ASP A 327 -4.51 3.28 3.87
CA ASP A 327 -3.26 3.15 4.62
C ASP A 327 -3.29 3.99 5.91
N ALA A 328 -2.77 3.48 7.02
CA ALA A 328 -2.90 4.16 8.31
C ALA A 328 -2.10 5.49 8.40
N ASP A 329 -1.21 5.73 7.44
CA ASP A 329 -0.40 6.94 7.29
C ASP A 329 -1.01 7.99 6.36
N GLN A 330 -2.27 7.81 5.95
CA GLN A 330 -2.96 8.80 5.11
C GLN A 330 -3.12 10.15 5.82
N ALA A 331 -2.83 11.22 5.07
CA ALA A 331 -2.99 12.58 5.54
C ALA A 331 -4.47 12.97 5.66
N VAL A 332 -4.83 13.52 6.82
CA VAL A 332 -6.13 14.15 7.10
C VAL A 332 -5.99 15.66 7.19
N GLY A 333 -7.08 16.40 6.99
CA GLY A 333 -7.05 17.87 7.02
C GLY A 333 -6.66 18.53 5.68
N THR A 334 -6.45 17.77 4.62
CA THR A 334 -6.03 18.32 3.32
C THR A 334 -7.21 18.97 2.59
N ALA A 335 -7.08 20.25 2.25
CA ALA A 335 -8.12 21.00 1.53
C ALA A 335 -8.59 20.28 0.26
N GLY A 336 -9.91 20.21 0.07
CA GLY A 336 -10.55 19.56 -1.07
C GLY A 336 -10.53 18.02 -1.07
N THR A 337 -9.76 17.39 -0.18
CA THR A 337 -9.53 15.94 -0.18
C THR A 337 -9.96 15.27 1.12
N SER A 338 -9.52 15.78 2.27
CA SER A 338 -9.70 15.15 3.59
C SER A 338 -9.91 16.16 4.73
N GLN A 339 -10.31 17.40 4.43
CA GLN A 339 -10.48 18.47 5.43
C GLN A 339 -11.56 18.16 6.49
N ASN A 340 -12.55 17.34 6.14
CA ASN A 340 -13.64 16.91 7.01
C ASN A 340 -13.46 15.47 7.47
N VAL A 341 -12.25 14.92 7.42
CA VAL A 341 -11.98 13.52 7.72
C VAL A 341 -11.14 13.40 8.98
N LYS A 342 -11.48 12.40 9.82
CA LYS A 342 -10.73 12.03 11.01
C LYS A 342 -10.35 10.55 10.95
N ALA A 343 -9.09 10.26 11.23
CA ALA A 343 -8.64 8.89 11.49
C ALA A 343 -9.18 8.42 12.86
N VAL A 344 -9.78 7.24 12.91
CA VAL A 344 -10.34 6.66 14.13
C VAL A 344 -9.57 5.42 14.56
N LYS A 345 -9.57 5.15 15.87
CA LYS A 345 -9.07 3.90 16.42
C LYS A 345 -9.95 2.74 15.95
N TYR A 346 -9.34 1.57 15.85
CA TYR A 346 -10.01 0.31 15.62
C TYR A 346 -9.73 -0.60 16.81
N ASN A 347 -10.79 -1.05 17.48
CA ASN A 347 -10.73 -1.77 18.75
C ASN A 347 -9.83 -1.08 19.80
N GLY A 348 -9.90 0.26 19.87
CA GLY A 348 -9.16 1.06 20.85
C GLY A 348 -7.75 1.48 20.42
N HIS A 349 -7.22 0.96 19.31
CA HIS A 349 -5.85 1.21 18.88
C HIS A 349 -5.77 1.90 17.50
N TYR A 350 -4.74 2.73 17.30
CA TYR A 350 -4.37 3.21 15.96
C TYR A 350 -3.42 2.23 15.28
N GLY A 351 -3.44 2.17 13.94
CA GLY A 351 -2.49 1.43 13.12
C GLY A 351 -1.09 2.05 13.12
N THR A 352 -0.40 1.98 14.27
CA THR A 352 0.97 2.50 14.47
C THR A 352 1.96 1.36 14.52
N ARG A 353 3.19 1.55 14.03
CA ARG A 353 4.26 0.55 14.03
C ARG A 353 4.42 -0.14 15.40
N TYR A 354 4.24 0.60 16.49
CA TYR A 354 4.24 0.05 17.84
C TYR A 354 3.09 -0.96 18.08
N ASN A 355 1.85 -0.60 17.76
CA ASN A 355 0.70 -1.47 18.00
C ASN A 355 0.71 -2.72 17.13
N LEU A 356 1.18 -2.64 15.88
CA LEU A 356 1.31 -3.81 15.00
C LEU A 356 2.30 -4.82 15.59
N ARG A 357 3.52 -4.38 15.89
CA ARG A 357 4.61 -5.24 16.37
C ARG A 357 4.26 -5.95 17.66
N ASN A 358 3.43 -5.35 18.50
CA ASN A 358 3.04 -5.86 19.81
C ASN A 358 1.62 -6.44 19.84
N GLY A 359 1.00 -6.72 18.69
CA GLY A 359 -0.26 -7.48 18.61
C GLY A 359 -1.51 -6.71 19.06
N ALA A 360 -1.42 -5.40 19.27
CA ALA A 360 -2.56 -4.57 19.69
C ALA A 360 -3.44 -4.11 18.50
N TYR A 361 -3.03 -4.42 17.26
CA TYR A 361 -3.72 -4.01 16.04
C TYR A 361 -3.61 -5.11 14.99
N ASP A 362 -4.74 -5.57 14.44
CA ASP A 362 -4.83 -6.71 13.51
C ASP A 362 -5.20 -6.32 12.06
N PHE A 363 -5.54 -5.05 11.80
CA PHE A 363 -5.84 -4.55 10.46
C PHE A 363 -4.58 -4.12 9.69
N TRP A 364 -3.80 -5.11 9.27
CA TRP A 364 -2.57 -4.94 8.51
C TRP A 364 -2.31 -6.16 7.63
N THR A 365 -1.45 -6.02 6.63
CA THR A 365 -1.00 -7.15 5.80
C THR A 365 0.51 -7.15 5.66
N THR A 366 1.07 -8.30 5.32
CA THR A 366 2.43 -8.36 4.78
C THR A 366 2.38 -7.96 3.33
N GLN A 367 3.17 -6.97 2.94
CA GLN A 367 3.30 -6.60 1.54
C GLN A 367 4.01 -7.73 0.80
N TRP A 368 3.49 -8.07 -0.38
CA TRP A 368 4.02 -9.12 -1.24
C TRP A 368 4.79 -8.48 -2.40
N ILE A 369 6.00 -8.96 -2.63
CA ILE A 369 6.77 -8.71 -3.84
C ILE A 369 6.96 -10.05 -4.52
N TYR A 370 6.41 -10.18 -5.71
CA TYR A 370 6.57 -11.34 -6.55
C TYR A 370 7.68 -11.13 -7.56
N GLU A 371 8.41 -12.20 -7.84
CA GLU A 371 9.42 -12.27 -8.88
C GLU A 371 9.20 -13.51 -9.74
N ASP A 372 9.34 -13.37 -11.06
CA ASP A 372 9.53 -14.51 -11.94
C ASP A 372 11.04 -14.75 -12.11
N SER A 373 11.59 -15.64 -11.27
CA SER A 373 13.03 -15.90 -11.23
C SER A 373 13.59 -16.51 -12.51
N ALA A 374 12.74 -17.12 -13.35
CA ALA A 374 13.13 -17.63 -14.67
C ALA A 374 13.32 -16.49 -15.69
N ARG A 375 12.67 -15.33 -15.49
CA ARG A 375 12.82 -14.14 -16.35
C ARG A 375 13.80 -13.11 -15.81
N THR A 376 14.11 -13.14 -14.52
CA THR A 376 15.15 -12.26 -13.95
C THR A 376 16.51 -12.58 -14.53
N THR A 377 17.13 -11.60 -15.17
CA THR A 377 18.45 -11.78 -15.78
C THR A 377 19.56 -11.86 -14.73
N THR A 378 20.71 -12.42 -15.11
CA THR A 378 21.91 -12.47 -14.26
C THR A 378 22.36 -11.09 -13.78
N ALA A 379 22.14 -10.03 -14.57
CA ALA A 379 22.46 -8.66 -14.19
C ALA A 379 21.46 -8.07 -13.18
N GLN A 380 20.18 -8.45 -13.26
CA GLN A 380 19.13 -7.99 -12.35
C GLN A 380 19.16 -8.69 -10.99
N ARG A 381 19.51 -9.98 -10.95
CA ARG A 381 19.45 -10.80 -9.72
C ARG A 381 20.15 -10.14 -8.51
N PRO A 382 21.40 -9.65 -8.60
CA PRO A 382 22.06 -8.99 -7.46
C PRO A 382 21.34 -7.73 -6.99
N VAL A 383 20.70 -7.00 -7.90
CA VAL A 383 19.93 -5.79 -7.55
C VAL A 383 18.62 -6.17 -6.87
N VAL A 384 17.91 -7.19 -7.35
CA VAL A 384 16.70 -7.72 -6.71
C VAL A 384 16.98 -8.23 -5.29
N ASP A 385 18.03 -9.05 -5.12
CA ASP A 385 18.46 -9.53 -3.79
C ASP A 385 18.73 -8.36 -2.84
N ALA A 386 19.49 -7.39 -3.32
CA ALA A 386 19.85 -6.22 -2.52
C ALA A 386 18.64 -5.35 -2.17
N LEU A 387 17.67 -5.19 -3.08
CA LEU A 387 16.43 -4.45 -2.84
C LEU A 387 15.58 -5.12 -1.76
N VAL A 388 15.34 -6.42 -1.87
CA VAL A 388 14.57 -7.18 -0.89
C VAL A 388 15.24 -7.10 0.48
N ALA A 389 16.56 -7.34 0.55
CA ALA A 389 17.30 -7.24 1.80
C ALA A 389 17.27 -5.82 2.39
N PHE A 390 17.34 -4.79 1.54
CA PHE A 390 17.26 -3.41 1.98
C PHE A 390 15.88 -3.11 2.60
N ALA A 391 14.80 -3.51 1.95
CA ALA A 391 13.43 -3.26 2.45
C ALA A 391 13.08 -4.05 3.72
N SER A 392 13.68 -5.23 3.94
CA SER A 392 13.48 -6.02 5.15
C SER A 392 14.10 -5.39 6.41
N SER A 393 15.03 -4.44 6.25
CA SER A 393 15.71 -3.79 7.37
C SER A 393 14.85 -2.69 8.01
N PRO A 394 14.54 -2.76 9.32
CA PRO A 394 13.81 -1.72 10.04
C PRO A 394 14.39 -0.31 9.91
N ALA A 395 15.71 -0.21 9.76
CA ALA A 395 16.45 1.06 9.64
C ALA A 395 16.27 1.74 8.28
N ASN A 396 15.81 1.00 7.28
CA ASN A 396 15.62 1.49 5.91
C ASN A 396 14.17 1.86 5.60
N VAL A 397 13.26 1.72 6.58
CA VAL A 397 11.89 2.23 6.44
C VAL A 397 11.94 3.76 6.38
N PRO A 398 11.43 4.40 5.31
CA PRO A 398 11.45 5.86 5.17
C PRO A 398 10.87 6.57 6.40
N SER A 399 11.44 7.71 6.78
CA SER A 399 11.02 8.47 7.97
C SER A 399 9.55 8.91 7.91
N THR A 400 9.04 9.17 6.70
CA THR A 400 7.63 9.46 6.38
C THR A 400 6.70 8.30 6.73
N LYS A 401 7.21 7.06 6.72
CA LYS A 401 6.46 5.81 6.95
C LYS A 401 6.76 5.16 8.31
N ALA A 402 7.89 5.48 8.92
CA ALA A 402 8.44 4.82 10.10
C ALA A 402 7.55 4.86 11.36
N LYS A 403 6.52 5.72 11.41
CA LYS A 403 5.52 5.76 12.49
C LYS A 403 4.46 4.65 12.38
N HIS A 404 4.25 4.13 11.18
CA HIS A 404 3.14 3.24 10.86
C HIS A 404 3.63 1.88 10.35
N TRP A 405 4.59 1.89 9.43
CA TRP A 405 5.04 0.70 8.73
C TRP A 405 6.09 -0.04 9.55
N ALA A 406 6.00 -1.37 9.55
CA ALA A 406 7.00 -2.24 10.14
C ALA A 406 7.68 -3.09 9.06
N THR A 407 8.80 -3.71 9.39
CA THR A 407 9.33 -4.83 8.60
C THR A 407 8.96 -6.16 9.26
N LYS A 408 9.03 -7.25 8.49
CA LYS A 408 8.72 -8.59 9.03
C LYS A 408 9.58 -8.95 10.24
N ASP A 409 10.87 -8.57 10.23
CA ASP A 409 11.84 -8.99 11.23
C ASP A 409 11.62 -8.38 12.63
N GLU A 410 10.91 -7.25 12.73
CA GLU A 410 10.62 -6.59 14.01
C GLU A 410 9.23 -6.92 14.59
N MET A 411 8.44 -7.72 13.89
CA MET A 411 7.11 -8.15 14.36
C MET A 411 7.26 -9.22 15.43
N LYS A 412 6.67 -9.02 16.63
CA LYS A 412 6.56 -10.09 17.65
C LYS A 412 5.31 -10.93 17.43
N PHE A 413 4.27 -10.31 16.89
CA PHE A 413 3.02 -10.95 16.49
C PHE A 413 2.94 -11.00 14.98
N PHE A 414 2.59 -12.14 14.42
CA PHE A 414 2.53 -12.30 12.96
C PHE A 414 1.38 -13.21 12.56
N LYS A 415 0.98 -13.13 11.28
CA LYS A 415 -0.05 -13.97 10.68
C LYS A 415 0.66 -15.05 9.87
N SER A 416 0.29 -16.32 10.03
CA SER A 416 0.88 -17.38 9.17
C SER A 416 0.31 -17.35 7.75
N SER A 417 -0.89 -16.79 7.59
CA SER A 417 -1.58 -16.52 6.33
C SER A 417 -2.46 -15.27 6.45
N GLU A 418 -2.89 -14.67 5.33
CA GLU A 418 -3.75 -13.46 5.37
C GLU A 418 -5.09 -13.70 6.10
N THR A 419 -5.58 -14.94 6.09
CA THR A 419 -6.83 -15.34 6.76
C THR A 419 -6.70 -15.50 8.27
N GLU A 420 -5.49 -15.52 8.82
CA GLU A 420 -5.24 -15.83 10.23
C GLU A 420 -5.11 -14.60 11.15
N TYR A 421 -5.38 -14.81 12.43
CA TYR A 421 -5.25 -13.81 13.47
C TYR A 421 -3.78 -13.76 13.90
N PRO A 422 -3.23 -12.56 14.20
CA PRO A 422 -1.85 -12.48 14.67
C PRO A 422 -1.63 -13.29 15.94
N PHE A 423 -0.58 -14.10 15.97
CA PHE A 423 -0.14 -14.84 17.15
C PHE A 423 1.33 -14.56 17.48
N LEU A 424 1.71 -14.81 18.73
CA LEU A 424 3.06 -14.55 19.21
C LEU A 424 4.07 -15.51 18.55
N LEU A 425 4.98 -14.96 17.76
CA LEU A 425 6.12 -15.69 17.17
C LEU A 425 7.46 -15.31 17.81
N GLY A 426 7.55 -14.13 18.43
CA GLY A 426 8.83 -13.49 18.77
C GLY A 426 9.37 -12.69 17.57
N ALA A 427 10.38 -11.84 17.81
CA ALA A 427 10.98 -11.00 16.77
C ALA A 427 12.46 -11.37 16.56
N THR A 428 12.86 -11.50 15.30
CA THR A 428 14.26 -11.76 14.92
C THR A 428 15.14 -10.52 15.13
N ASN A 429 14.56 -9.33 14.92
CA ASN A 429 15.20 -8.03 15.15
C ASN A 429 14.26 -7.14 15.97
N PRO A 430 14.13 -7.37 17.28
CA PRO A 430 13.30 -6.53 18.13
C PRO A 430 13.94 -5.14 18.20
N GLN A 431 13.34 -4.16 17.53
CA GLN A 431 13.69 -2.77 17.77
C GLN A 431 13.37 -2.45 19.23
N THR A 432 14.38 -2.05 20.00
CA THR A 432 14.18 -1.53 21.36
C THR A 432 13.39 -0.22 21.28
N PRO A 433 12.58 0.10 22.31
CA PRO A 433 11.67 1.26 22.31
C PRO A 433 12.29 2.57 21.86
#